data_AF-A0A1Y3W1M0-F1
#
_entry.id   AF-A0A1Y3W1M0-F1
#
_cell.length_a   1.000
_cell.length_b   1.000
_cell.length_c   1.000
_cell.angle_alpha   90.00
_cell.angle_beta   90.00
_cell.angle_gamma   90.00
#
_symmetry.space_group_name_H-M   'P 1'
#
loop_
_entity.id
_entity.type
_entity.pdbx_description
1 polymer ?
#
loop_
_entity_poly.entity_id
_entity_poly.type
_entity_poly.pdbx_seq_one_letter_code
_entity_poly.pdbx_strand_id
1 'polypeptide(L)'
;MRYFLIIILGLFLWTGCNDDDEKLTPSTEPEFRYVLPQGNHDYDTKIVSWYEDCGIYFLYKFEDKDVYYNENDRWAGFVDDTMQINDGELAFYNAGLRVELPDEEYVGKQLEWIEKLFLNHYSKELLKKKMVKKVILAKNVTYCYRLGNKDLAEQERDYFSNIANTLIFSHGDASVENMTNEDLLEMKNELHTWMLTEKLVDDYPMAELEDFLSVTDYSKTLSADYYEEWMAEGWLGRLANSEEVAKSEDIRNYVEMIITTPKEMLEIDVNSISYPDPLFWVIGDYDYAGFLHPSMDVAGNIKKKYDLIVAAFKDWGVDLPVIGELYYE
;
A
#
# COMPACT_ATOMS: atom_id res chain seq x y z
N MET A 1 19.64 59.46 -3.31
CA MET A 1 18.46 58.88 -2.61
C MET A 1 18.10 57.47 -3.07
N ARG A 2 18.32 57.07 -4.34
CA ARG A 2 18.00 55.72 -4.85
C ARG A 2 18.82 54.58 -4.24
N TYR A 3 20.08 54.83 -3.85
CA TYR A 3 20.95 53.82 -3.20
C TYR A 3 20.74 53.69 -1.69
N PHE A 4 20.13 54.69 -1.05
CA PHE A 4 19.90 54.68 0.41
C PHE A 4 18.73 53.76 0.78
N LEU A 5 17.71 53.67 -0.08
CA LEU A 5 16.57 52.75 0.07
C LEU A 5 16.96 51.27 -0.11
N ILE A 6 17.94 50.97 -0.97
CA ILE A 6 18.43 49.60 -1.20
C ILE A 6 19.25 49.11 0.00
N ILE A 7 20.05 49.98 0.63
CA ILE A 7 20.81 49.65 1.84
C ILE A 7 19.87 49.42 3.03
N ILE A 8 18.78 50.19 3.14
CA ILE A 8 17.76 49.99 4.18
C ILE A 8 16.97 48.69 3.95
N LEU A 9 16.61 48.35 2.71
CA LEU A 9 15.96 47.06 2.42
C LEU A 9 16.89 45.86 2.68
N GLY A 10 18.19 46.00 2.42
CA GLY A 10 19.19 44.96 2.71
C GLY A 10 19.38 44.69 4.20
N LEU A 11 19.14 45.68 5.06
CA LEU A 11 19.24 45.54 6.53
C LEU A 11 18.04 44.82 7.16
N PHE A 12 16.86 44.80 6.51
CA PHE A 12 15.70 44.04 6.99
C PHE A 12 15.73 42.56 6.57
N LEU A 13 16.42 42.23 5.47
CA LEU A 13 16.52 40.86 4.96
C LEU A 13 17.50 39.97 5.76
N TRP A 14 18.19 40.50 6.75
CA TRP A 14 19.08 39.75 7.67
C TRP A 14 18.47 39.46 9.04
N THR A 15 17.17 39.70 9.22
CA THR A 15 16.41 39.18 10.37
C THR A 15 15.84 37.78 10.06
N GLY A 16 16.61 36.96 9.33
CA GLY A 16 16.40 35.52 9.30
C GLY A 16 16.53 34.98 10.72
N CYS A 17 15.76 33.92 11.02
CA CYS A 17 15.55 33.32 12.34
C CYS A 17 16.66 33.64 13.32
N ASN A 18 16.29 34.25 14.45
CA ASN A 18 17.15 34.38 15.60
C ASN A 18 17.75 32.98 15.84
N ASP A 19 19.05 32.82 15.62
CA ASP A 19 19.82 31.64 16.04
C ASP A 19 19.88 31.71 17.58
N ASP A 20 18.72 31.57 18.21
CA ASP A 20 18.64 31.23 19.60
C ASP A 20 19.21 29.83 19.67
N ASP A 21 20.50 29.75 20.00
CA ASP A 21 21.25 28.57 20.46
C ASP A 21 20.61 27.99 21.75
N GLU A 22 19.29 28.06 21.89
CA GLU A 22 18.51 27.29 22.82
C GLU A 22 18.72 25.84 22.45
N LYS A 23 19.69 25.25 23.14
CA LYS A 23 19.96 23.83 23.16
C LYS A 23 18.64 23.12 23.45
N LEU A 24 18.00 22.61 22.40
CA LEU A 24 16.75 21.86 22.52
C LEU A 24 16.99 20.76 23.53
N THR A 25 16.33 20.89 24.69
CA THR A 25 16.37 19.85 25.71
C THR A 25 15.18 18.92 25.44
N PRO A 26 15.39 17.60 25.40
CA PRO A 26 14.28 16.66 25.28
C PRO A 26 13.22 16.97 26.34
N SER A 27 11.95 16.94 25.94
CA SER A 27 10.86 17.08 26.89
C SER A 27 11.00 16.05 28.00
N THR A 28 10.78 16.49 29.25
CA THR A 28 10.68 15.57 30.40
C THR A 28 9.30 14.90 30.48
N GLU A 29 8.34 15.36 29.67
CA GLU A 29 7.04 14.70 29.56
C GLU A 29 7.22 13.33 28.89
N PRO A 30 6.60 12.27 29.43
CA PRO A 30 6.60 10.98 28.77
C PRO A 30 6.06 11.14 27.34
N GLU A 31 6.74 10.51 26.38
CA GLU A 31 6.22 10.40 25.01
C GLU A 31 4.79 9.85 25.05
N PHE A 32 3.92 10.41 24.22
CA PHE A 32 2.55 9.90 24.09
C PHE A 32 2.59 8.43 23.68
N ARG A 33 1.86 7.59 24.42
CA ARG A 33 1.68 6.16 24.14
C ARG A 33 0.23 5.79 24.35
N TYR A 34 -0.30 4.97 23.45
CA TYR A 34 -1.58 4.32 23.68
C TYR A 34 -1.47 3.35 24.86
N VAL A 35 -2.53 3.27 25.65
CA VAL A 35 -2.59 2.34 26.78
C VAL A 35 -2.91 0.95 26.26
N LEU A 36 -2.02 0.00 26.51
CA LEU A 36 -2.20 -1.42 26.20
C LEU A 36 -2.10 -2.26 27.49
N PRO A 37 -2.92 -3.31 27.68
CA PRO A 37 -4.04 -3.71 26.81
C PRO A 37 -5.18 -2.66 26.83
N GLN A 38 -6.03 -2.67 25.79
CA GLN A 38 -7.17 -1.74 25.68
C GLN A 38 -8.41 -2.26 26.43
N GLY A 39 -8.47 -3.57 26.70
CA GLY A 39 -9.52 -4.22 27.46
C GLY A 39 -9.03 -5.41 28.27
N ASN A 40 -9.91 -6.39 28.41
CA ASN A 40 -9.65 -7.65 29.10
C ASN A 40 -10.23 -8.82 28.29
N HIS A 41 -9.91 -8.85 27.00
CA HIS A 41 -10.25 -9.92 26.08
C HIS A 41 -9.04 -10.81 25.81
N ASP A 42 -9.26 -11.98 25.24
CA ASP A 42 -8.18 -12.92 24.90
C ASP A 42 -7.23 -12.36 23.82
N TYR A 43 -7.78 -11.63 22.84
CA TYR A 43 -7.03 -11.00 21.77
C TYR A 43 -6.18 -9.80 22.21
N ASP A 44 -6.43 -9.21 23.40
CA ASP A 44 -5.60 -8.11 23.93
C ASP A 44 -4.13 -8.54 24.09
N THR A 45 -3.88 -9.82 24.42
CA THR A 45 -2.51 -10.35 24.51
C THR A 45 -1.82 -10.34 23.16
N LYS A 46 -2.54 -10.68 22.07
CA LYS A 46 -2.00 -10.60 20.71
C LYS A 46 -1.71 -9.15 20.32
N ILE A 47 -2.63 -8.22 20.62
CA ILE A 47 -2.44 -6.78 20.37
C ILE A 47 -1.17 -6.25 21.06
N VAL A 48 -0.97 -6.60 22.34
CA VAL A 48 0.25 -6.23 23.09
C VAL A 48 1.49 -6.80 22.40
N SER A 49 1.46 -8.06 21.97
CA SER A 49 2.61 -8.69 21.30
C SER A 49 3.01 -8.00 19.99
N TRP A 50 2.05 -7.52 19.20
CA TRP A 50 2.35 -6.77 17.96
C TRP A 50 3.05 -5.44 18.24
N TYR A 51 2.71 -4.78 19.35
CA TYR A 51 3.43 -3.59 19.79
C TYR A 51 4.83 -3.93 20.31
N GLU A 52 4.97 -4.96 21.14
CA GLU A 52 6.27 -5.34 21.70
C GLU A 52 7.25 -5.84 20.63
N ASP A 53 6.77 -6.66 19.69
CA ASP A 53 7.59 -7.23 18.62
C ASP A 53 7.92 -6.21 17.53
N CYS A 54 6.90 -5.50 17.03
CA CYS A 54 7.00 -4.70 15.81
C CYS A 54 6.83 -3.19 16.05
N GLY A 55 6.40 -2.76 17.22
CA GLY A 55 6.08 -1.36 17.49
C GLY A 55 4.81 -0.87 16.78
N ILE A 56 3.87 -1.77 16.47
CA ILE A 56 2.61 -1.45 15.78
C ILE A 56 1.48 -1.41 16.80
N TYR A 57 0.75 -0.30 16.85
CA TYR A 57 -0.45 -0.17 17.67
C TYR A 57 -1.69 -0.65 16.92
N PHE A 58 -2.26 -1.78 17.35
CA PHE A 58 -3.61 -2.17 16.94
C PHE A 58 -4.63 -1.53 17.88
N LEU A 59 -5.53 -0.69 17.36
CA LEU A 59 -6.50 0.06 18.14
C LEU A 59 -7.93 -0.33 17.75
N TYR A 60 -8.69 -0.83 18.73
CA TYR A 60 -10.13 -1.08 18.59
C TYR A 60 -10.96 -0.15 19.50
N LYS A 61 -10.29 0.58 20.41
CA LYS A 61 -10.82 1.72 21.14
C LYS A 61 -10.05 2.95 20.70
N PHE A 62 -10.71 3.80 19.92
CA PHE A 62 -10.09 4.98 19.32
C PHE A 62 -11.05 6.18 19.35
N GLU A 63 -10.48 7.38 19.30
CA GLU A 63 -11.19 8.62 19.05
C GLU A 63 -10.95 9.10 17.61
N ASP A 64 -11.76 10.05 17.15
CA ASP A 64 -11.63 10.64 15.81
C ASP A 64 -10.21 11.11 15.48
N LYS A 65 -9.50 11.71 16.44
CA LYS A 65 -8.11 12.16 16.25
C LYS A 65 -7.14 11.01 15.98
N ASP A 66 -7.44 9.83 16.51
CA ASP A 66 -6.62 8.64 16.32
C ASP A 66 -6.84 8.03 14.93
N VAL A 67 -7.91 8.40 14.24
CA VAL A 67 -8.21 7.89 12.89
C VAL A 67 -7.87 8.92 11.83
N TYR A 68 -8.33 10.17 12.02
CA TYR A 68 -8.40 11.16 10.94
C TYR A 68 -7.27 12.19 10.93
N TYR A 69 -6.43 12.23 11.97
CA TYR A 69 -5.23 13.07 11.95
C TYR A 69 -4.26 12.58 10.88
N ASN A 70 -3.93 13.46 9.94
CA ASN A 70 -2.99 13.18 8.85
C ASN A 70 -1.85 14.20 8.92
N GLU A 71 -0.66 13.75 9.32
CA GLU A 71 0.49 14.63 9.62
C GLU A 71 0.86 15.58 8.47
N ASN A 72 0.65 15.14 7.23
CA ASN A 72 1.06 15.86 6.02
C ASN A 72 -0.13 16.30 5.14
N ASP A 73 -1.36 16.21 5.64
CA ASP A 73 -2.56 16.55 4.87
C ASP A 73 -3.67 17.12 5.77
N ARG A 74 -4.79 17.48 5.17
CA ARG A 74 -6.01 17.84 5.88
C ARG A 74 -6.58 16.66 6.67
N TRP A 75 -7.43 16.99 7.64
CA TRP A 75 -8.26 16.04 8.36
C TRP A 75 -8.95 15.07 7.39
N ALA A 76 -8.76 13.77 7.62
CA ALA A 76 -9.27 12.74 6.71
C ALA A 76 -10.75 12.41 6.95
N GLY A 77 -11.33 12.83 8.07
CA GLY A 77 -12.72 12.54 8.42
C GLY A 77 -13.72 13.35 7.61
N PHE A 78 -14.83 12.73 7.24
CA PHE A 78 -15.91 13.41 6.53
C PHE A 78 -16.62 14.40 7.45
N VAL A 79 -16.73 15.65 7.01
CA VAL A 79 -17.44 16.71 7.73
C VAL A 79 -18.68 17.11 6.94
N ASP A 80 -19.85 16.87 7.52
CA ASP A 80 -21.16 17.16 6.91
C ASP A 80 -21.57 18.65 6.98
N ASP A 81 -20.70 19.52 7.50
CA ASP A 81 -21.09 20.89 7.83
C ASP A 81 -21.48 21.74 6.61
N THR A 82 -22.76 22.08 6.55
CA THR A 82 -23.37 22.99 5.57
C THR A 82 -23.21 24.48 5.93
N MET A 83 -22.57 24.85 7.04
CA MET A 83 -22.52 26.24 7.54
C MET A 83 -21.37 27.10 6.97
N GLN A 84 -20.50 26.55 6.12
CA GLN A 84 -19.55 27.35 5.31
C GLN A 84 -20.12 27.84 3.97
N ILE A 85 -21.46 27.80 3.79
CA ILE A 85 -22.11 28.42 2.62
C ILE A 85 -22.24 29.93 2.89
N ASN A 86 -21.11 30.64 2.95
CA ASN A 86 -21.09 32.10 2.88
C ASN A 86 -20.39 32.53 1.59
N ASP A 87 -21.20 33.10 0.69
CA ASP A 87 -20.86 33.92 -0.48
C ASP A 87 -19.48 33.72 -1.13
N GLY A 88 -19.45 32.86 -2.15
CA GLY A 88 -18.52 33.00 -3.27
C GLY A 88 -17.31 32.07 -3.28
N GLU A 89 -16.97 31.42 -2.17
CA GLU A 89 -16.07 30.26 -2.17
C GLU A 89 -16.90 29.01 -2.29
N LEU A 90 -16.86 28.41 -3.47
CA LEU A 90 -17.52 27.15 -3.76
C LEU A 90 -17.24 26.12 -2.66
N ALA A 91 -18.30 25.66 -1.98
CA ALA A 91 -18.35 24.50 -1.10
C ALA A 91 -18.13 23.19 -1.89
N PHE A 92 -17.03 23.14 -2.64
CA PHE A 92 -16.59 22.01 -3.44
C PHE A 92 -15.66 21.14 -2.56
N TYR A 93 -16.04 19.88 -2.34
CA TYR A 93 -15.18 18.76 -1.91
C TYR A 93 -14.74 18.61 -0.43
N ASN A 94 -15.70 18.45 0.50
CA ASN A 94 -15.42 17.63 1.70
C ASN A 94 -15.68 16.17 1.37
N ALA A 95 -14.71 15.53 0.73
CA ALA A 95 -14.62 14.07 0.73
C ALA A 95 -13.79 13.63 1.94
N GLY A 96 -14.14 12.51 2.55
CA GLY A 96 -13.45 12.02 3.73
C GLY A 96 -14.05 10.71 4.22
N LEU A 97 -13.56 10.25 5.36
CA LEU A 97 -13.90 8.96 5.93
C LEU A 97 -14.94 9.08 7.03
N ARG A 98 -15.83 8.10 7.09
CA ARG A 98 -16.57 7.74 8.30
C ARG A 98 -16.08 6.36 8.75
N VAL A 99 -15.64 6.28 10.00
CA VAL A 99 -15.08 5.07 10.61
C VAL A 99 -15.79 4.85 11.93
N GLU A 100 -16.42 3.68 12.09
CA GLU A 100 -17.15 3.35 13.31
C GLU A 100 -16.38 2.38 14.19
N LEU A 101 -16.60 2.48 15.50
CA LEU A 101 -16.02 1.56 16.48
C LEU A 101 -16.50 0.12 16.21
N PRO A 102 -15.61 -0.87 16.33
CA PRO A 102 -15.95 -2.28 16.14
C PRO A 102 -16.87 -2.78 17.24
N ASP A 103 -17.59 -3.85 16.94
CA ASP A 103 -18.25 -4.68 17.94
C ASP A 103 -17.15 -5.54 18.60
N GLU A 104 -16.83 -5.28 19.89
CA GLU A 104 -15.68 -5.89 20.58
C GLU A 104 -15.66 -7.43 20.51
N GLU A 105 -16.83 -8.08 20.37
CA GLU A 105 -16.93 -9.54 20.22
C GLU A 105 -16.34 -10.10 18.92
N TYR A 106 -16.17 -9.26 17.88
CA TYR A 106 -15.60 -9.66 16.59
C TYR A 106 -14.15 -9.20 16.39
N VAL A 107 -13.61 -8.32 17.25
CA VAL A 107 -12.24 -7.80 17.13
C VAL A 107 -11.18 -8.90 17.09
N GLY A 108 -11.37 -9.96 17.90
CA GLY A 108 -10.46 -11.11 17.87
C GLY A 108 -10.45 -11.83 16.52
N LYS A 109 -11.62 -12.04 15.92
CA LYS A 109 -11.75 -12.63 14.57
C LYS A 109 -11.18 -11.69 13.51
N GLN A 110 -11.42 -10.39 13.67
CA GLN A 110 -10.88 -9.37 12.78
C GLN A 110 -9.34 -9.43 12.74
N LEU A 111 -8.73 -9.45 13.92
CA LEU A 111 -7.27 -9.55 14.04
C LEU A 111 -6.75 -10.87 13.43
N GLU A 112 -7.42 -11.99 13.68
CA GLU A 112 -6.99 -13.30 13.15
C GLU A 112 -6.98 -13.37 11.62
N TRP A 113 -7.98 -12.79 10.95
CA TRP A 113 -7.95 -12.76 9.49
C TRP A 113 -6.92 -11.77 8.96
N ILE A 114 -6.71 -10.61 9.59
CA ILE A 114 -5.65 -9.67 9.18
C ILE A 114 -4.27 -10.34 9.32
N GLU A 115 -4.06 -11.08 10.42
CA GLU A 115 -2.84 -11.85 10.63
C GLU A 115 -2.64 -12.86 9.50
N LYS A 116 -3.68 -13.65 9.17
CA LYS A 116 -3.62 -14.69 8.14
C LYS A 116 -3.49 -14.14 6.72
N LEU A 117 -4.28 -13.13 6.37
CA LEU A 117 -4.32 -12.52 5.03
C LEU A 117 -3.01 -11.79 4.74
N PHE A 118 -2.46 -11.11 5.76
CA PHE A 118 -1.44 -10.09 5.53
C PHE A 118 -0.22 -10.26 6.43
N LEU A 119 -0.34 -10.07 7.74
CA LEU A 119 0.84 -9.87 8.61
C LEU A 119 1.76 -11.08 8.67
N ASN A 120 1.22 -12.30 8.63
CA ASN A 120 2.02 -13.53 8.74
C ASN A 120 2.89 -13.82 7.51
N HIS A 121 2.75 -13.04 6.43
CA HIS A 121 3.55 -13.16 5.22
C HIS A 121 4.83 -12.32 5.23
N TYR A 122 5.06 -11.57 6.31
CA TYR A 122 6.21 -10.68 6.46
C TYR A 122 6.96 -11.01 7.74
N SER A 123 8.30 -10.97 7.69
CA SER A 123 9.11 -11.10 8.90
C SER A 123 8.81 -9.94 9.89
N LYS A 124 8.88 -10.24 11.20
CA LYS A 124 8.70 -9.24 12.26
C LYS A 124 9.68 -8.07 12.13
N GLU A 125 10.93 -8.34 11.74
CA GLU A 125 11.97 -7.33 11.49
C GLU A 125 11.60 -6.40 10.32
N LEU A 126 11.02 -6.94 9.25
CA LEU A 126 10.55 -6.14 8.12
C LEU A 126 9.36 -5.27 8.53
N LEU A 127 8.36 -5.86 9.19
CA LEU A 127 7.18 -5.14 9.67
C LEU A 127 7.58 -3.98 10.59
N LYS A 128 8.51 -4.21 11.53
CA LYS A 128 9.03 -3.16 12.42
C LYS A 128 9.61 -1.95 11.69
N LYS A 129 10.25 -2.18 10.54
CA LYS A 129 10.90 -1.14 9.74
C LYS A 129 9.95 -0.44 8.78
N LYS A 130 9.04 -1.17 8.14
CA LYS A 130 8.28 -0.71 6.97
C LYS A 130 6.78 -0.55 7.20
N MET A 131 6.22 -1.25 8.18
CA MET A 131 4.79 -1.18 8.47
C MET A 131 4.41 0.16 9.10
N VAL A 132 3.16 0.57 8.87
CA VAL A 132 2.55 1.72 9.56
C VAL A 132 2.61 1.54 11.09
N LYS A 133 2.65 2.66 11.81
CA LYS A 133 2.73 2.62 13.29
C LYS A 133 1.40 2.30 13.96
N LYS A 134 0.29 2.47 13.24
CA LYS A 134 -1.06 2.31 13.77
C LYS A 134 -1.94 1.52 12.79
N VAL A 135 -2.65 0.54 13.32
CA VAL A 135 -3.70 -0.20 12.63
C VAL A 135 -5.01 0.00 13.39
N ILE A 136 -6.02 0.56 12.74
CA ILE A 136 -7.34 0.77 13.30
C ILE A 136 -8.22 -0.43 12.93
N LEU A 137 -8.75 -1.09 13.96
CA LEU A 137 -9.71 -2.18 13.85
C LEU A 137 -11.10 -1.57 13.94
N ALA A 138 -11.72 -1.26 12.79
CA ALA A 138 -13.00 -0.59 12.71
C ALA A 138 -14.12 -1.57 12.35
N LYS A 139 -15.36 -1.22 12.70
CA LYS A 139 -16.55 -1.91 12.20
C LYS A 139 -16.63 -1.79 10.69
N ASN A 140 -16.59 -0.56 10.21
CA ASN A 140 -16.65 -0.18 8.81
C ASN A 140 -15.79 1.06 8.56
N VAL A 141 -15.36 1.19 7.31
CA VAL A 141 -14.70 2.35 6.75
C VAL A 141 -15.47 2.74 5.51
N THR A 142 -16.04 3.95 5.52
CA THR A 142 -16.81 4.47 4.40
C THR A 142 -16.14 5.72 3.88
N TYR A 143 -15.80 5.72 2.58
CA TYR A 143 -15.39 6.93 1.89
C TYR A 143 -16.63 7.69 1.42
N CYS A 144 -16.83 8.85 2.01
CA CYS A 144 -17.97 9.73 1.77
C CYS A 144 -17.53 10.91 0.90
N TYR A 145 -18.30 11.24 -0.14
CA TYR A 145 -18.05 12.42 -0.97
C TYR A 145 -19.36 12.97 -1.56
N ARG A 146 -19.40 14.28 -1.81
CA ARG A 146 -20.58 14.93 -2.38
C ARG A 146 -20.54 14.89 -3.92
N LEU A 147 -21.64 14.44 -4.53
CA LEU A 147 -21.87 14.49 -5.99
C LEU A 147 -22.49 15.82 -6.45
N GLY A 148 -22.71 16.74 -5.50
CA GLY A 148 -23.29 18.07 -5.70
C GLY A 148 -23.72 18.68 -4.36
N ASN A 149 -24.54 19.72 -4.39
CA ASN A 149 -24.94 20.43 -3.16
C ASN A 149 -25.81 19.60 -2.20
N LYS A 150 -26.41 18.48 -2.66
CA LYS A 150 -27.39 17.69 -1.88
C LYS A 150 -27.17 16.19 -1.86
N ASP A 151 -26.44 15.64 -2.81
CA ASP A 151 -26.29 14.19 -2.95
C ASP A 151 -24.97 13.73 -2.32
N LEU A 152 -25.08 12.85 -1.33
CA LEU A 152 -23.96 12.17 -0.69
C LEU A 152 -23.79 10.80 -1.34
N ALA A 153 -22.59 10.54 -1.85
CA ALA A 153 -22.16 9.20 -2.23
C ALA A 153 -21.32 8.63 -1.08
N GLU A 154 -21.58 7.37 -0.77
CA GLU A 154 -20.89 6.59 0.24
C GLU A 154 -20.39 5.31 -0.44
N GLN A 155 -19.12 4.99 -0.23
CA GLN A 155 -18.53 3.77 -0.75
C GLN A 155 -17.80 3.10 0.40
N GLU A 156 -18.27 1.91 0.78
CA GLU A 156 -17.61 1.08 1.78
C GLU A 156 -16.24 0.62 1.27
N ARG A 157 -15.35 0.34 2.20
CA ARG A 157 -14.01 -0.17 1.94
C ARG A 157 -13.71 -1.28 2.93
N ASP A 158 -13.01 -2.31 2.50
CA ASP A 158 -12.54 -3.34 3.41
C ASP A 158 -11.31 -2.87 4.19
N TYR A 159 -10.53 -1.95 3.61
CA TYR A 159 -9.43 -1.26 4.27
C TYR A 159 -9.16 0.14 3.69
N PHE A 160 -8.37 0.95 4.41
CA PHE A 160 -7.92 2.25 3.94
C PHE A 160 -6.48 2.54 4.39
N SER A 161 -5.59 2.81 3.44
CA SER A 161 -4.14 3.00 3.66
C SER A 161 -3.65 4.43 3.39
N ASN A 162 -4.53 5.33 2.89
CA ASN A 162 -4.17 6.69 2.48
C ASN A 162 -4.19 7.70 3.64
N ILE A 163 -3.74 7.29 4.83
CA ILE A 163 -3.50 8.18 5.96
C ILE A 163 -2.08 7.92 6.45
N ALA A 164 -1.31 9.00 6.66
CA ALA A 164 0.05 8.88 7.14
C ALA A 164 0.14 7.98 8.38
N ASN A 165 1.03 6.99 8.33
CA ASN A 165 1.32 6.06 9.43
C ASN A 165 0.10 5.31 9.99
N THR A 166 -0.99 5.19 9.23
CA THR A 166 -2.23 4.55 9.66
C THR A 166 -2.79 3.64 8.57
N LEU A 167 -3.17 2.43 8.96
CA LEU A 167 -3.96 1.50 8.15
C LEU A 167 -5.27 1.23 8.90
N ILE A 168 -6.40 1.24 8.20
CA ILE A 168 -7.72 1.03 8.82
C ILE A 168 -8.34 -0.19 8.15
N PHE A 169 -8.90 -1.10 8.94
CA PHE A 169 -9.63 -2.26 8.44
C PHE A 169 -11.08 -2.22 8.87
N SER A 170 -11.98 -2.58 7.95
CA SER A 170 -13.38 -2.87 8.22
C SER A 170 -13.55 -4.31 8.71
N HIS A 171 -14.80 -4.73 8.90
CA HIS A 171 -15.19 -6.06 9.38
C HIS A 171 -14.82 -6.31 10.84
N GLY A 172 -14.89 -5.27 11.67
CA GLY A 172 -14.91 -5.37 13.12
C GLY A 172 -16.29 -5.74 13.67
N ASP A 173 -17.13 -6.40 12.88
CA ASP A 173 -18.48 -6.86 13.22
C ASP A 173 -18.77 -8.24 12.58
N ALA A 174 -20.02 -8.69 12.62
CA ALA A 174 -20.44 -9.99 12.09
C ALA A 174 -20.13 -10.20 10.58
N SER A 175 -19.86 -9.14 9.81
CA SER A 175 -19.49 -9.27 8.40
C SER A 175 -18.19 -10.05 8.20
N VAL A 176 -17.30 -10.08 9.20
CA VAL A 176 -16.03 -10.84 9.16
C VAL A 176 -16.20 -12.33 8.92
N GLU A 177 -17.37 -12.87 9.26
CA GLU A 177 -17.68 -14.30 9.10
C GLU A 177 -18.21 -14.64 7.70
N ASN A 178 -18.54 -13.63 6.90
CA ASN A 178 -19.21 -13.78 5.61
C ASN A 178 -18.31 -13.44 4.42
N MET A 179 -17.02 -13.14 4.65
CA MET A 179 -16.07 -12.87 3.57
C MET A 179 -15.84 -14.13 2.74
N THR A 180 -16.08 -14.03 1.44
CA THR A 180 -15.84 -15.11 0.48
C THR A 180 -14.35 -15.20 0.12
N ASN A 181 -13.94 -16.30 -0.52
CA ASN A 181 -12.57 -16.38 -1.06
C ASN A 181 -12.31 -15.31 -2.13
N GLU A 182 -13.33 -14.91 -2.89
CA GLU A 182 -13.21 -13.84 -3.89
C GLU A 182 -12.93 -12.50 -3.22
N ASP A 183 -13.68 -12.15 -2.17
CA ASP A 183 -13.45 -10.93 -1.37
C ASP A 183 -12.03 -10.93 -0.78
N LEU A 184 -11.61 -12.08 -0.21
CA LEU A 184 -10.27 -12.23 0.38
C LEU A 184 -9.18 -12.15 -0.68
N LEU A 185 -9.41 -12.68 -1.88
CA LEU A 185 -8.45 -12.62 -2.98
C LEU A 185 -8.26 -11.19 -3.47
N GLU A 186 -9.34 -10.44 -3.68
CA GLU A 186 -9.29 -9.02 -4.07
C GLU A 186 -8.51 -8.21 -3.04
N MET A 187 -8.91 -8.29 -1.77
CA MET A 187 -8.23 -7.59 -0.68
C MET A 187 -6.76 -7.98 -0.54
N LYS A 188 -6.43 -9.26 -0.70
CA LYS A 188 -5.05 -9.74 -0.67
C LYS A 188 -4.25 -9.12 -1.81
N ASN A 189 -4.78 -9.11 -3.03
CA ASN A 189 -4.05 -8.54 -4.17
C ASN A 189 -3.78 -7.05 -3.95
N GLU A 190 -4.77 -6.27 -3.51
CA GLU A 190 -4.57 -4.84 -3.29
C GLU A 190 -3.62 -4.53 -2.12
N LEU A 191 -3.83 -5.16 -0.96
CA LEU A 191 -3.09 -4.84 0.27
C LEU A 191 -1.61 -5.26 0.18
N HIS A 192 -1.33 -6.43 -0.40
CA HIS A 192 0.05 -6.85 -0.62
C HIS A 192 0.72 -6.01 -1.71
N THR A 193 0.01 -5.61 -2.77
CA THR A 193 0.55 -4.68 -3.76
C THR A 193 0.95 -3.36 -3.11
N TRP A 194 0.08 -2.78 -2.27
CA TRP A 194 0.39 -1.57 -1.51
C TRP A 194 1.64 -1.73 -0.63
N MET A 195 1.71 -2.78 0.18
CA MET A 195 2.85 -3.00 1.08
C MET A 195 4.16 -3.23 0.31
N LEU A 196 4.13 -4.06 -0.73
CA LEU A 196 5.33 -4.45 -1.44
C LEU A 196 5.82 -3.37 -2.40
N THR A 197 4.93 -2.58 -2.99
CA THR A 197 5.32 -1.53 -3.93
C THR A 197 5.55 -0.18 -3.24
N GLU A 198 4.57 0.32 -2.48
CA GLU A 198 4.64 1.66 -1.89
C GLU A 198 5.44 1.73 -0.59
N LYS A 199 5.49 0.65 0.20
CA LYS A 199 6.27 0.64 1.47
C LYS A 199 7.64 -0.01 1.32
N LEU A 200 7.74 -1.02 0.47
CA LEU A 200 9.01 -1.71 0.28
C LEU A 200 9.77 -1.10 -0.89
N VAL A 201 9.33 -1.27 -2.15
CA VAL A 201 10.10 -0.86 -3.34
C VAL A 201 10.51 0.63 -3.32
N ASP A 202 9.59 1.55 -3.00
CA ASP A 202 9.90 3.00 -3.02
C ASP A 202 10.97 3.44 -2.03
N ASP A 203 11.11 2.72 -0.92
CA ASP A 203 12.03 3.06 0.16
C ASP A 203 13.24 2.09 0.21
N TYR A 204 13.43 1.20 -0.78
CA TYR A 204 14.47 0.17 -0.74
C TYR A 204 15.64 0.47 -1.69
N PRO A 205 16.90 0.18 -1.29
CA PRO A 205 18.05 0.42 -2.15
C PRO A 205 17.99 -0.46 -3.42
N MET A 206 17.70 0.18 -4.55
CA MET A 206 17.76 -0.41 -5.90
C MET A 206 19.06 -1.18 -6.19
N ALA A 207 20.16 -0.81 -5.50
CA ALA A 207 21.44 -1.50 -5.58
C ALA A 207 21.39 -2.98 -5.16
N GLU A 208 20.45 -3.37 -4.28
CA GLU A 208 20.26 -4.78 -3.90
C GLU A 208 19.55 -5.59 -5.00
N LEU A 209 19.00 -4.93 -6.02
CA LEU A 209 18.34 -5.55 -7.17
C LEU A 209 19.16 -5.41 -8.47
N GLU A 210 20.45 -5.09 -8.38
CA GLU A 210 21.31 -4.88 -9.56
C GLU A 210 21.33 -6.11 -10.50
N ASP A 211 21.34 -7.33 -9.94
CA ASP A 211 21.31 -8.55 -10.74
C ASP A 211 20.01 -8.64 -11.58
N PHE A 212 18.87 -8.24 -11.02
CA PHE A 212 17.59 -8.16 -11.73
C PHE A 212 17.62 -7.08 -12.81
N LEU A 213 18.08 -5.88 -12.45
CA LEU A 213 18.13 -4.73 -13.36
C LEU A 213 19.11 -4.96 -14.52
N SER A 214 20.17 -5.74 -14.30
CA SER A 214 21.18 -6.04 -15.34
C SER A 214 20.67 -6.95 -16.47
N VAL A 215 19.52 -7.61 -16.30
CA VAL A 215 18.94 -8.48 -17.33
C VAL A 215 18.42 -7.67 -18.53
N THR A 216 18.00 -6.44 -18.28
CA THR A 216 17.25 -5.61 -19.23
C THR A 216 18.05 -4.36 -19.60
N ASP A 217 18.12 -4.04 -20.89
CA ASP A 217 18.70 -2.78 -21.36
C ASP A 217 17.63 -1.68 -21.36
N TYR A 218 17.49 -0.99 -20.22
CA TYR A 218 16.52 0.08 -20.04
C TYR A 218 16.74 1.30 -20.95
N SER A 219 17.88 1.42 -21.64
CA SER A 219 18.06 2.50 -22.63
C SER A 219 17.13 2.35 -23.84
N LYS A 220 16.63 1.13 -24.08
CA LYS A 220 15.72 0.78 -25.19
C LYS A 220 14.26 1.14 -24.92
N THR A 221 13.88 1.50 -23.69
CA THR A 221 12.48 1.84 -23.37
C THR A 221 11.97 3.05 -24.16
N LEU A 222 12.89 3.93 -24.59
CA LEU A 222 12.60 5.10 -25.43
C LEU A 222 12.21 4.76 -26.87
N SER A 223 12.50 3.54 -27.34
CA SER A 223 12.33 3.11 -28.73
C SER A 223 11.44 1.88 -28.91
N ALA A 224 11.01 1.24 -27.84
CA ALA A 224 10.29 -0.02 -27.90
C ALA A 224 8.78 0.21 -28.10
N ASP A 225 8.33 0.14 -29.35
CA ASP A 225 6.92 0.34 -29.72
C ASP A 225 6.11 -0.98 -29.81
N TYR A 226 6.78 -2.14 -29.72
CA TYR A 226 6.17 -3.46 -29.98
C TYR A 226 6.29 -4.43 -28.80
N TYR A 227 5.18 -5.13 -28.51
CA TYR A 227 5.07 -6.14 -27.46
C TYR A 227 6.12 -7.25 -27.54
N GLU A 228 6.49 -7.68 -28.75
CA GLU A 228 7.46 -8.77 -28.94
C GLU A 228 8.89 -8.37 -28.53
N GLU A 229 9.25 -7.09 -28.69
CA GLU A 229 10.53 -6.55 -28.24
C GLU A 229 10.59 -6.50 -26.71
N TRP A 230 9.45 -6.22 -26.08
CA TRP A 230 9.32 -6.15 -24.62
C TRP A 230 9.58 -7.50 -23.96
N MET A 231 8.93 -8.53 -24.47
CA MET A 231 9.08 -9.90 -23.98
C MET A 231 10.52 -10.40 -24.17
N ALA A 232 11.16 -10.07 -25.30
CA ALA A 232 12.55 -10.45 -25.56
C ALA A 232 13.54 -9.80 -24.58
N GLU A 233 13.32 -8.54 -24.18
CA GLU A 233 14.16 -7.81 -23.21
C GLU A 233 13.77 -8.09 -21.74
N GLY A 234 12.66 -8.82 -21.52
CA GLY A 234 12.21 -9.27 -20.22
C GLY A 234 11.49 -8.22 -19.37
N TRP A 235 10.84 -7.20 -19.95
CA TRP A 235 9.91 -6.34 -19.20
C TRP A 235 8.46 -6.70 -19.53
N LEU A 236 7.58 -6.64 -18.52
CA LEU A 236 6.23 -7.24 -18.58
C LEU A 236 5.18 -6.37 -19.29
N GLY A 237 5.56 -5.18 -19.73
CA GLY A 237 4.67 -4.22 -20.35
C GLY A 237 5.41 -2.95 -20.73
N ARG A 238 4.67 -1.93 -21.18
CA ARG A 238 5.26 -0.64 -21.53
C ARG A 238 5.82 0.03 -20.28
N LEU A 239 7.11 0.33 -20.28
CA LEU A 239 7.78 1.09 -19.22
C LEU A 239 7.83 2.59 -19.54
N ALA A 240 8.09 3.40 -18.52
CA ALA A 240 8.29 4.83 -18.64
C ALA A 240 9.46 5.20 -19.57
N ASN A 241 9.33 6.38 -20.19
CA ASN A 241 10.36 6.98 -21.04
C ASN A 241 11.52 7.62 -20.23
N SER A 242 11.81 7.10 -19.04
CA SER A 242 12.90 7.51 -18.15
C SER A 242 13.52 6.25 -17.56
N GLU A 243 14.85 6.10 -17.65
CA GLU A 243 15.53 4.89 -17.18
C GLU A 243 15.30 4.63 -15.68
N GLU A 244 15.36 5.66 -14.85
CA GLU A 244 15.14 5.56 -13.40
C GLU A 244 13.72 5.09 -13.08
N VAL A 245 12.72 5.70 -13.72
CA VAL A 245 11.30 5.35 -13.50
C VAL A 245 11.01 3.97 -14.06
N ALA A 246 11.53 3.64 -15.24
CA ALA A 246 11.37 2.33 -15.87
C ALA A 246 11.90 1.20 -14.99
N LYS A 247 13.05 1.40 -14.32
CA LYS A 247 13.59 0.42 -13.37
C LYS A 247 12.64 0.18 -12.20
N SER A 248 12.10 1.24 -11.60
CA SER A 248 11.13 1.10 -10.49
C SER A 248 9.81 0.46 -10.94
N GLU A 249 9.27 0.84 -12.09
CA GLU A 249 8.03 0.28 -12.65
C GLU A 249 8.19 -1.20 -12.98
N ASP A 250 9.34 -1.59 -13.53
CA ASP A 250 9.62 -2.97 -13.88
C ASP A 250 9.68 -3.86 -12.63
N ILE A 251 10.31 -3.42 -11.54
CA ILE A 251 10.26 -4.14 -10.26
C ILE A 251 8.81 -4.28 -9.78
N ARG A 252 8.02 -3.19 -9.82
CA ARG A 252 6.61 -3.20 -9.40
C ARG A 252 5.80 -4.20 -10.22
N ASN A 253 5.96 -4.20 -11.54
CA ASN A 253 5.27 -5.13 -12.44
C ASN A 253 5.62 -6.58 -12.13
N TYR A 254 6.89 -6.89 -11.83
CA TYR A 254 7.27 -8.26 -11.44
C TYR A 254 6.69 -8.66 -10.08
N VAL A 255 6.71 -7.76 -9.10
CA VAL A 255 6.09 -8.01 -7.79
C VAL A 255 4.60 -8.26 -7.97
N GLU A 256 3.90 -7.41 -8.72
CA GLU A 256 2.48 -7.55 -9.05
C GLU A 256 2.21 -8.90 -9.73
N MET A 257 2.89 -9.22 -10.82
CA MET A 257 2.75 -10.50 -11.52
C MET A 257 2.88 -11.70 -10.57
N ILE A 258 3.89 -11.71 -9.69
CA ILE A 258 4.13 -12.83 -8.78
C ILE A 258 3.01 -12.97 -7.75
N ILE A 259 2.47 -11.86 -7.25
CA ILE A 259 1.47 -11.90 -6.19
C ILE A 259 0.04 -11.97 -6.73
N THR A 260 -0.26 -11.59 -7.97
CA THR A 260 -1.64 -11.57 -8.51
C THR A 260 -1.93 -12.69 -9.51
N THR A 261 -0.94 -13.52 -9.85
CA THR A 261 -1.13 -14.64 -10.79
C THR A 261 -0.53 -15.92 -10.22
N PRO A 262 -1.32 -17.01 -10.06
CA PRO A 262 -0.83 -18.31 -9.62
C PRO A 262 0.28 -18.81 -10.52
N LYS A 263 1.24 -19.54 -9.96
CA LYS A 263 2.37 -20.04 -10.73
C LYS A 263 1.94 -20.93 -11.90
N GLU A 264 0.90 -21.74 -11.72
CA GLU A 264 0.35 -22.56 -12.78
C GLU A 264 -0.13 -21.73 -13.98
N MET A 265 -0.79 -20.58 -13.70
CA MET A 265 -1.23 -19.66 -14.75
C MET A 265 -0.06 -18.94 -15.42
N LEU A 266 1.00 -18.61 -14.68
CA LEU A 266 2.22 -18.03 -15.26
C LEU A 266 2.95 -19.01 -16.19
N GLU A 267 2.91 -20.31 -15.91
CA GLU A 267 3.63 -21.36 -16.66
C GLU A 267 2.78 -22.00 -17.78
N ILE A 268 1.54 -21.55 -17.98
CA ILE A 268 0.59 -22.15 -18.93
C ILE A 268 0.98 -21.87 -20.40
N ASP A 269 0.82 -22.86 -21.28
CA ASP A 269 0.98 -22.63 -22.73
C ASP A 269 -0.30 -22.04 -23.33
N VAL A 270 -0.45 -20.72 -23.23
CA VAL A 270 -1.64 -19.99 -23.74
C VAL A 270 -1.93 -20.27 -25.21
N ASN A 271 -0.88 -20.53 -26.02
CA ASN A 271 -1.02 -20.82 -27.45
C ASN A 271 -1.61 -22.20 -27.74
N SER A 272 -1.63 -23.09 -26.75
CA SER A 272 -2.22 -24.43 -26.86
C SER A 272 -3.72 -24.45 -26.54
N ILE A 273 -4.24 -23.37 -25.96
CA ILE A 273 -5.62 -23.26 -25.47
C ILE A 273 -6.43 -22.45 -26.47
N SER A 274 -7.59 -22.98 -26.87
CA SER A 274 -8.49 -22.29 -27.82
C SER A 274 -9.94 -22.64 -27.56
N TYR A 275 -10.86 -21.77 -27.99
CA TYR A 275 -12.29 -22.05 -27.89
C TYR A 275 -12.65 -23.38 -28.60
N PRO A 276 -13.43 -24.28 -27.97
CA PRO A 276 -14.27 -24.05 -26.78
C PRO A 276 -13.71 -24.60 -25.45
N ASP A 277 -12.38 -24.70 -25.29
CA ASP A 277 -11.78 -25.13 -24.01
C ASP A 277 -12.27 -24.23 -22.85
N PRO A 278 -12.83 -24.77 -21.75
CA PRO A 278 -13.25 -23.96 -20.60
C PRO A 278 -12.13 -23.08 -20.03
N LEU A 279 -10.88 -23.55 -20.10
CA LEU A 279 -9.71 -22.83 -19.63
C LEU A 279 -9.47 -21.53 -20.40
N PHE A 280 -9.97 -21.41 -21.63
CA PHE A 280 -9.87 -20.20 -22.45
C PHE A 280 -10.48 -18.98 -21.76
N TRP A 281 -11.55 -19.14 -20.98
CA TRP A 281 -12.16 -18.02 -20.25
C TRP A 281 -11.39 -17.70 -18.98
N VAL A 282 -10.93 -18.72 -18.26
CA VAL A 282 -10.18 -18.57 -17.00
C VAL A 282 -8.85 -17.85 -17.24
N ILE A 283 -8.10 -18.19 -18.29
CA ILE A 283 -6.84 -17.50 -18.61
C ILE A 283 -7.04 -16.02 -18.96
N GLY A 284 -8.25 -15.66 -19.43
CA GLY A 284 -8.59 -14.29 -19.77
C GLY A 284 -8.70 -13.37 -18.55
N ASP A 285 -8.82 -13.94 -17.35
CA ASP A 285 -8.88 -13.20 -16.09
C ASP A 285 -7.48 -12.89 -15.53
N TYR A 286 -6.41 -13.39 -16.15
CA TYR A 286 -5.02 -13.21 -15.71
C TYR A 286 -4.17 -12.47 -16.75
N ASP A 287 -3.81 -11.22 -16.45
CA ASP A 287 -3.01 -10.37 -17.35
C ASP A 287 -1.64 -10.96 -17.71
N TYR A 288 -1.08 -11.80 -16.84
CA TYR A 288 0.26 -12.37 -16.98
C TYR A 288 0.26 -13.86 -17.37
N ALA A 289 -0.88 -14.41 -17.80
CA ALA A 289 -0.98 -15.82 -18.17
C ALA A 289 0.09 -16.22 -19.22
N GLY A 290 0.85 -17.28 -18.89
CA GLY A 290 1.88 -17.85 -19.76
C GLY A 290 3.19 -17.07 -19.84
N PHE A 291 3.37 -16.00 -19.06
CA PHE A 291 4.58 -15.17 -19.12
C PHE A 291 5.88 -15.91 -18.74
N LEU A 292 5.78 -17.04 -18.03
CA LEU A 292 6.92 -17.92 -17.74
C LEU A 292 7.02 -19.13 -18.67
N HIS A 293 6.04 -19.32 -19.57
CA HIS A 293 6.05 -20.42 -20.51
C HIS A 293 7.03 -20.14 -21.68
N PRO A 294 7.83 -21.13 -22.15
CA PRO A 294 8.81 -20.92 -23.23
C PRO A 294 8.26 -20.44 -24.57
N SER A 295 6.95 -20.56 -24.79
CA SER A 295 6.28 -20.02 -25.99
C SER A 295 6.12 -18.50 -25.95
N MET A 296 6.15 -17.89 -24.75
CA MET A 296 6.11 -16.44 -24.53
C MET A 296 7.50 -15.90 -24.14
N ASP A 297 8.18 -16.53 -23.17
CA ASP A 297 9.53 -16.17 -22.73
C ASP A 297 10.60 -16.93 -23.51
N VAL A 298 10.69 -16.65 -24.81
CA VAL A 298 11.60 -17.36 -25.72
C VAL A 298 13.08 -17.16 -25.33
N ALA A 299 13.42 -15.99 -24.78
CA ALA A 299 14.77 -15.66 -24.35
C ALA A 299 15.11 -16.18 -22.93
N GLY A 300 14.10 -16.58 -22.15
CA GLY A 300 14.26 -16.96 -20.74
C GLY A 300 14.53 -15.78 -19.80
N ASN A 301 14.35 -14.54 -20.27
CA ASN A 301 14.68 -13.34 -19.52
C ASN A 301 13.63 -13.04 -18.46
N ILE A 302 12.36 -13.35 -18.74
CA ILE A 302 11.26 -13.15 -17.77
C ILE A 302 11.42 -14.12 -16.61
N LYS A 303 11.64 -15.40 -16.91
CA LYS A 303 11.87 -16.42 -15.89
C LYS A 303 13.10 -16.12 -15.04
N LYS A 304 14.18 -15.63 -15.65
CA LYS A 304 15.39 -15.22 -14.93
C LYS A 304 15.09 -14.07 -13.95
N LYS A 305 14.36 -13.05 -14.38
CA LYS A 305 13.99 -11.90 -13.54
C LYS A 305 13.01 -12.28 -12.43
N TYR A 306 12.04 -13.15 -12.72
CA TYR A 306 11.17 -13.76 -11.72
C TYR A 306 12.00 -14.41 -10.60
N ASP A 307 12.96 -15.26 -10.95
CA ASP A 307 13.78 -15.97 -9.95
C ASP A 307 14.63 -15.02 -9.11
N LEU A 308 15.16 -13.96 -9.72
CA LEU A 308 15.96 -12.95 -9.01
C LEU A 308 15.11 -12.13 -8.03
N ILE A 309 13.90 -11.69 -8.41
CA ILE A 309 12.99 -10.96 -7.52
C ILE A 309 12.51 -11.85 -6.38
N VAL A 310 12.13 -13.09 -6.67
CA VAL A 310 11.70 -14.04 -5.63
C VAL A 310 12.82 -14.27 -4.62
N ALA A 311 14.06 -14.46 -5.08
CA ALA A 311 15.20 -14.64 -4.19
C ALA A 311 15.47 -13.39 -3.33
N ALA A 312 15.48 -12.20 -3.94
CA ALA A 312 15.74 -10.95 -3.23
C ALA A 312 14.69 -10.67 -2.14
N PHE A 313 13.40 -10.79 -2.46
CA PHE A 313 12.34 -10.57 -1.48
C PHE A 313 12.32 -11.62 -0.37
N LYS A 314 12.71 -12.86 -0.70
CA LYS A 314 12.86 -13.93 0.30
C LYS A 314 13.96 -13.60 1.31
N ASP A 315 15.08 -13.06 0.85
CA ASP A 315 16.16 -12.57 1.72
C ASP A 315 15.71 -11.36 2.57
N TRP A 316 14.76 -10.57 2.06
CA TRP A 316 14.12 -9.49 2.82
C TRP A 316 13.02 -9.97 3.79
N GLY A 317 12.75 -11.28 3.81
CA GLY A 317 11.80 -11.91 4.72
C GLY A 317 10.35 -11.90 4.21
N VAL A 318 10.16 -11.95 2.90
CA VAL A 318 8.86 -12.11 2.23
C VAL A 318 8.93 -13.23 1.18
N ASP A 319 8.04 -14.21 1.25
CA ASP A 319 7.94 -15.25 0.22
C ASP A 319 6.84 -14.89 -0.79
N LEU A 320 7.22 -14.19 -1.86
CA LEU A 320 6.28 -13.69 -2.87
C LEU A 320 5.44 -14.80 -3.51
N PRO A 321 6.00 -15.96 -3.91
CA PRO A 321 5.18 -17.06 -4.43
C PRO A 321 4.14 -17.56 -3.43
N VAL A 322 4.47 -17.64 -2.13
CA VAL A 322 3.48 -18.04 -1.12
C VAL A 322 2.30 -17.07 -1.07
N ILE A 323 2.55 -15.77 -1.20
CA ILE A 323 1.47 -14.76 -1.31
C ILE A 323 0.69 -14.97 -2.61
N GLY A 324 1.38 -15.20 -3.73
CA GLY A 324 0.79 -15.45 -5.05
C GLY A 324 -0.21 -16.61 -5.09
N GLU A 325 -0.05 -17.61 -4.24
CA GLU A 325 -0.94 -18.78 -4.18
C GLU A 325 -2.12 -18.62 -3.20
N LEU A 326 -2.20 -17.50 -2.46
CA LEU A 326 -3.28 -17.31 -1.48
C LEU A 326 -4.64 -17.13 -2.16
N TYR A 327 -5.64 -17.87 -1.67
CA TYR A 327 -7.06 -17.77 -2.04
C TYR A 327 -7.38 -18.14 -3.50
N TYR A 328 -6.45 -18.75 -4.21
CA TYR A 328 -6.74 -19.47 -5.46
C TYR A 328 -7.13 -20.91 -5.12
N GLU A 329 -8.32 -21.34 -5.57
CA GLU A 329 -8.86 -22.70 -5.36
C GLU A 329 -8.71 -23.61 -6.58
#